data_AF-A0A522RBI9-F1
#
_entry.id   AF-A0A522RBI9-F1
#
_cell.length_a   1.000
_cell.length_b   1.000
_cell.length_c   1.000
_cell.angle_alpha   90.00
_cell.angle_beta   90.00
_cell.angle_gamma   90.00
#
_symmetry.space_group_name_H-M   'P 1'
#
loop_
_entity.id
_entity.type
_entity.pdbx_description
1 polymer ?
#
loop_
_entity_poly.entity_id
_entity_poly.type
_entity_poly.pdbx_seq_one_letter_code
_entity_poly.pdbx_strand_id
1 'polypeptide(L)'
;MESAEATPRAVAYSALLHLGIVAFLALAMLNCTRWESVADVLHLPEAMRPVTCTRVVQLQGPIIEATLVGPVGAPPPPAARHAQKASPRHEQKAEPKPVPPPPAPVRVLPTPVPQPKLRDQEKIAEVAQQQAEQAQKAQEEEQKQRMAELTKQKEAERILKELAKVKAESQAQQRRINLETQKAQQLADLNKANQNQNVQNVPVAKQAMTGQAGTSNDAYIAALQNAITQNWLRPDNIPVGVVCPVEIVQIPGGQVISATVLPSCPFSDVARHSVEAAVRRSSPLPYKGFEKQFSRDIIFNFTVTSSQ
;
A
#
# COMPACT_ATOMS: atom_id res chain seq x y z
N MET A 1 -16.46 57.70 12.41
CA MET A 1 -15.70 57.53 11.15
C MET A 1 -14.33 57.00 11.53
N GLU A 2 -14.17 55.68 11.68
CA GLU A 2 -12.87 55.12 12.13
C GLU A 2 -12.73 53.64 11.70
N SER A 3 -12.99 53.36 10.42
CA SER A 3 -12.97 51.97 9.93
C SER A 3 -12.35 51.77 8.54
N ALA A 4 -11.84 52.84 7.91
CA ALA A 4 -11.28 52.75 6.56
C ALA A 4 -9.78 52.37 6.53
N GLU A 5 -9.03 52.57 7.61
CA GLU A 5 -7.59 52.25 7.67
C GLU A 5 -7.25 50.85 8.21
N ALA A 6 -8.17 50.19 8.91
CA ALA A 6 -7.89 48.90 9.55
C ALA A 6 -7.94 47.71 8.58
N THR A 7 -8.78 47.79 7.54
CA THR A 7 -8.99 46.75 6.53
C THR A 7 -7.74 46.40 5.69
N PRO A 8 -6.96 47.35 5.15
CA PRO A 8 -5.79 46.98 4.33
C PRO A 8 -4.68 46.32 5.15
N ARG A 9 -4.48 46.76 6.41
CA ARG A 9 -3.50 46.14 7.32
C ARG A 9 -3.93 44.73 7.72
N ALA A 10 -5.20 44.52 8.03
CA ALA A 10 -5.73 43.20 8.34
C ALA A 10 -5.60 42.21 7.16
N VAL A 11 -5.84 42.67 5.93
CA VAL A 11 -5.64 41.86 4.72
C VAL A 11 -4.16 41.55 4.51
N ALA A 12 -3.26 42.51 4.74
CA ALA A 12 -1.82 42.29 4.65
C ALA A 12 -1.32 41.27 5.69
N TYR A 13 -1.79 41.35 6.94
CA TYR A 13 -1.44 40.37 7.97
C TYR A 13 -2.00 38.97 7.67
N SER A 14 -3.21 38.88 7.14
CA SER A 14 -3.78 37.60 6.69
C SER A 14 -2.99 36.99 5.53
N ALA A 15 -2.59 37.80 4.55
CA ALA A 15 -1.76 37.36 3.43
C ALA A 15 -0.37 36.88 3.90
N LEU A 16 0.27 37.59 4.83
CA LEU A 16 1.54 37.18 5.42
C LEU A 16 1.42 35.87 6.21
N LEU A 17 0.34 35.71 6.96
CA LEU A 17 0.08 34.49 7.71
C LEU A 17 -0.15 33.29 6.77
N HIS A 18 -0.89 33.49 5.68
CA HIS A 18 -1.09 32.45 4.67
C HIS A 18 0.20 32.11 3.91
N LEU A 19 1.04 33.10 3.57
CA LEU A 19 2.37 32.83 2.99
C LEU A 19 3.26 32.04 3.95
N GLY A 20 3.22 32.36 5.25
CA GLY A 20 3.94 31.60 6.27
C GLY A 20 3.47 30.14 6.36
N ILE A 21 2.16 29.90 6.33
CA ILE A 21 1.58 28.55 6.35
C ILE A 21 1.95 27.77 5.09
N VAL A 22 1.87 28.39 3.91
CA VAL A 22 2.24 27.74 2.65
C VAL A 22 3.72 27.40 2.62
N ALA A 23 4.59 28.30 3.10
CA ALA A 23 6.02 28.03 3.23
C ALA A 23 6.29 26.88 4.21
N PHE A 24 5.60 26.83 5.35
CA PHE A 24 5.72 25.76 6.33
C PHE A 24 5.25 24.41 5.78
N LEU A 25 4.11 24.37 5.08
CA LEU A 25 3.61 23.14 4.45
C LEU A 25 4.51 22.67 3.30
N ALA A 26 5.06 23.59 2.51
CA ALA A 26 6.04 23.26 1.48
C ALA A 26 7.31 22.67 2.10
N LEU A 27 7.79 23.23 3.21
CA LEU A 27 8.93 22.71 3.98
C LEU A 27 8.67 21.29 4.52
N ALA A 28 7.46 21.05 5.02
CA ALA A 28 7.04 19.75 5.54
C ALA A 28 6.87 18.66 4.45
N MET A 29 6.67 19.04 3.19
CA MET A 29 6.57 18.11 2.05
C MET A 29 7.92 17.81 1.36
N LEU A 30 9.04 18.38 1.82
CA LEU A 30 10.35 18.10 1.22
C LEU A 30 10.85 16.72 1.65
N ASN A 31 11.24 15.90 0.66
CA ASN A 31 11.87 14.59 0.88
C ASN A 31 13.21 14.72 1.63
N CYS A 32 13.59 13.69 2.42
CA CYS A 32 14.86 13.60 3.17
C CYS A 32 16.08 14.10 2.37
N THR A 33 16.17 13.76 1.08
CA THR A 33 17.29 14.13 0.21
C THR A 33 17.38 15.62 -0.11
N ARG A 34 16.25 16.34 -0.17
CA ARG A 34 16.26 17.80 -0.35
C ARG A 34 16.57 18.52 0.95
N TRP A 35 16.15 17.98 2.10
CA TRP A 35 16.48 18.55 3.40
C TRP A 35 17.99 18.56 3.66
N GLU A 36 18.69 17.46 3.35
CA GLU A 36 20.15 17.34 3.48
C GLU A 36 20.87 18.38 2.59
N SER A 37 20.42 18.55 1.34
CA SER A 37 21.02 19.54 0.42
C SER A 37 20.87 20.99 0.91
N VAL A 38 19.76 21.33 1.56
CA VAL A 38 19.53 22.67 2.10
C VAL A 38 20.32 22.86 3.41
N ALA A 39 20.39 21.82 4.25
CA ALA A 39 21.15 21.85 5.49
C ALA A 39 22.67 21.97 5.25
N ASP A 40 23.18 21.34 4.19
CA ASP A 40 24.57 21.46 3.76
C ASP A 40 24.89 22.85 3.20
N VAL A 41 23.99 23.44 2.41
CA VAL A 41 24.15 24.81 1.90
C VAL A 41 24.19 25.82 3.05
N LEU A 42 23.36 25.61 4.09
CA LEU A 42 23.30 26.48 5.27
C LEU A 42 24.33 26.14 6.36
N HIS A 43 25.23 25.18 6.14
CA HIS A 43 26.30 24.78 7.07
C HIS A 43 25.81 24.56 8.52
N LEU A 44 24.62 23.99 8.68
CA LEU A 44 24.04 23.76 10.01
C LEU A 44 24.77 22.60 10.70
N PRO A 45 25.27 22.78 11.94
CA PRO A 45 25.98 21.75 12.68
C PRO A 45 25.08 20.54 12.96
N GLU A 46 25.66 19.34 12.92
CA GLU A 46 24.97 18.04 13.00
C GLU A 46 24.01 17.94 14.20
N ALA A 47 24.34 18.62 15.32
CA ALA A 47 23.54 18.62 16.54
C ALA A 47 22.17 19.32 16.42
N MET A 48 21.95 20.17 15.41
CA MET A 48 20.68 20.86 15.16
C MET A 48 19.86 20.21 14.04
N ARG A 49 20.25 19.04 13.54
CA ARG A 49 19.52 18.32 12.49
C ARG A 49 18.47 17.41 13.15
N PRO A 50 17.16 17.67 12.99
CA PRO A 50 16.11 16.89 13.66
C PRO A 50 15.93 15.47 13.09
N VAL A 51 16.52 15.17 11.93
CA VAL A 51 16.44 13.85 11.27
C VAL A 51 17.79 13.52 10.64
N THR A 52 18.50 12.51 11.16
CA THR A 52 19.71 11.96 10.53
C THR A 52 19.29 10.86 9.56
N CYS A 53 18.95 11.24 8.32
CA CYS A 53 18.60 10.25 7.30
C CYS A 53 19.88 9.44 7.00
N THR A 54 19.88 8.13 7.28
CA THR A 54 21.04 7.26 7.03
C THR A 54 21.32 7.23 5.54
N ARG A 55 22.44 7.85 5.13
CA ARG A 55 22.92 7.78 3.75
C ARG A 55 23.27 6.33 3.43
N VAL A 56 22.38 5.63 2.72
CA VAL A 56 22.67 4.30 2.20
C VAL A 56 23.81 4.41 1.19
N VAL A 57 25.01 4.04 1.63
CA VAL A 57 26.18 3.93 0.77
C VAL A 57 25.86 2.90 -0.30
N GLN A 58 25.74 3.36 -1.54
CA GLN A 58 25.55 2.51 -2.70
C GLN A 58 26.89 1.82 -2.97
N LEU A 59 27.06 0.58 -2.52
CA LEU A 59 28.27 -0.21 -2.81
C LEU A 59 28.36 -0.41 -4.33
N GLN A 60 29.30 0.29 -4.96
CA GLN A 60 29.74 -0.01 -6.31
C GLN A 60 30.70 -1.20 -6.25
N GLY A 61 30.15 -2.41 -6.26
CA GLY A 61 30.90 -3.65 -6.39
C GLY A 61 30.36 -4.49 -7.55
N PRO A 62 31.21 -5.28 -8.23
CA PRO A 62 30.75 -6.19 -9.28
C PRO A 62 29.77 -7.23 -8.73
N ILE A 63 28.75 -7.55 -9.53
CA ILE A 63 27.67 -8.48 -9.20
C ILE A 63 28.26 -9.88 -8.97
N ILE A 64 28.14 -10.40 -7.76
CA ILE A 64 28.48 -11.79 -7.45
C ILE A 64 27.23 -12.62 -7.71
N GLU A 65 27.22 -13.37 -8.82
CA GLU A 65 26.20 -14.36 -9.09
C GLU A 65 26.47 -15.60 -8.23
N ALA A 66 25.66 -15.81 -7.19
CA ALA A 66 25.69 -17.04 -6.41
C ALA A 66 24.72 -18.05 -7.02
N THR A 67 25.24 -19.08 -7.70
CA THR A 67 24.44 -20.25 -8.08
C THR A 67 24.19 -21.09 -6.84
N LEU A 68 22.93 -21.17 -6.42
CA LEU A 68 22.48 -21.99 -5.30
C LEU A 68 22.50 -23.47 -5.69
N VAL A 69 23.59 -24.18 -5.36
CA VAL A 69 23.65 -25.64 -5.50
C VAL A 69 22.81 -26.26 -4.37
N GLY A 70 21.57 -26.61 -4.69
CA GLY A 70 20.69 -27.35 -3.78
C GLY A 70 21.16 -28.79 -3.58
N PRO A 71 21.01 -29.38 -2.38
CA PRO A 71 21.37 -30.76 -2.11
C PRO A 71 20.33 -31.71 -2.73
N VAL A 72 20.54 -32.08 -3.99
CA VAL A 72 19.89 -33.25 -4.59
C VAL A 72 20.82 -34.45 -4.45
N GLY A 73 20.42 -35.44 -3.65
CA GLY A 73 21.08 -36.75 -3.61
C GLY A 73 21.32 -37.34 -2.21
N ALA A 74 20.28 -37.43 -1.37
CA ALA A 74 20.30 -38.36 -0.24
C ALA A 74 19.59 -39.66 -0.65
N PRO A 75 20.20 -40.85 -0.50
CA PRO A 75 19.51 -42.12 -0.73
C PRO A 75 18.37 -42.32 0.29
N PRO A 76 17.27 -43.01 -0.08
CA PRO A 76 16.10 -43.11 0.77
C PRO A 76 16.39 -43.88 2.07
N PRO A 77 15.77 -43.49 3.20
CA PRO A 77 16.00 -44.14 4.48
C PRO A 77 15.41 -45.57 4.51
N PRO A 78 16.05 -46.54 5.19
CA PRO A 78 15.45 -47.85 5.41
C PRO A 78 14.20 -47.73 6.28
N ALA A 79 13.15 -48.45 5.90
CA ALA A 79 11.86 -48.44 6.55
C ALA A 79 11.94 -48.79 8.04
N ALA A 80 11.23 -48.00 8.84
CA ALA A 80 10.97 -48.24 10.24
C ALA A 80 10.29 -49.59 10.47
N ARG A 81 10.82 -50.40 11.40
CA ARG A 81 10.05 -51.43 12.08
C ARG A 81 9.48 -50.86 13.36
N HIS A 82 8.16 -50.90 13.44
CA HIS A 82 7.35 -50.45 14.55
C HIS A 82 7.70 -51.15 15.87
N ALA A 83 7.77 -50.30 16.90
CA ALA A 83 7.20 -50.44 18.23
C ALA A 83 7.09 -51.85 18.83
N GLN A 84 7.74 -52.04 19.99
CA GLN A 84 7.09 -52.66 21.13
C GLN A 84 7.46 -51.92 22.43
N LYS A 85 6.41 -51.69 23.21
CA LYS A 85 6.33 -50.85 24.40
C LYS A 85 6.50 -51.73 25.64
N ALA A 86 7.37 -51.28 26.53
CA ALA A 86 7.34 -51.38 27.99
C ALA A 86 7.15 -52.75 28.72
N SER A 87 8.16 -53.01 29.56
CA SER A 87 8.07 -53.37 30.99
C SER A 87 8.04 -54.87 31.38
N PRO A 88 8.26 -55.22 32.67
CA PRO A 88 9.55 -55.78 33.11
C PRO A 88 9.41 -57.10 33.91
N ARG A 89 10.55 -57.61 34.39
CA ARG A 89 10.76 -58.38 35.65
C ARG A 89 11.01 -59.89 35.54
N HIS A 90 12.17 -60.23 36.14
CA HIS A 90 12.59 -61.47 36.82
C HIS A 90 12.56 -62.81 36.07
N GLU A 91 13.73 -63.46 36.05
CA GLU A 91 13.88 -64.90 36.29
C GLU A 91 15.35 -65.11 36.76
N GLN A 92 15.62 -65.03 38.05
CA GLN A 92 15.85 -66.16 38.96
C GLN A 92 17.07 -67.03 38.58
N LYS A 93 18.25 -66.68 39.12
CA LYS A 93 19.42 -67.54 39.15
C LYS A 93 19.36 -68.41 40.41
N ALA A 94 19.27 -69.72 40.22
CA ALA A 94 19.32 -70.72 41.28
C ALA A 94 20.79 -70.97 41.72
N GLU A 95 21.00 -71.03 43.03
CA GLU A 95 22.21 -71.54 43.71
C GLU A 95 22.27 -73.07 43.68
N PRO A 96 23.46 -73.63 43.95
CA PRO A 96 23.54 -74.75 44.90
C PRO A 96 24.48 -74.46 46.10
N LYS A 97 23.97 -74.82 47.29
CA LYS A 97 24.60 -74.93 48.62
C LYS A 97 25.75 -75.98 48.69
N PRO A 98 26.36 -76.30 49.87
CA PRO A 98 26.97 -75.49 50.94
C PRO A 98 28.35 -76.04 51.40
N VAL A 99 29.15 -75.28 52.16
CA VAL A 99 30.28 -75.83 52.95
C VAL A 99 30.12 -75.41 54.43
N PRO A 100 30.24 -76.31 55.44
CA PRO A 100 30.13 -75.96 56.86
C PRO A 100 31.47 -75.50 57.51
N PRO A 101 31.41 -74.92 58.72
CA PRO A 101 32.37 -73.93 59.22
C PRO A 101 33.28 -74.45 60.35
N PRO A 102 34.24 -73.63 60.82
CA PRO A 102 34.62 -73.63 62.24
C PRO A 102 34.70 -72.18 62.81
N PRO A 103 34.85 -71.98 64.13
CA PRO A 103 33.78 -71.50 65.00
C PRO A 103 33.91 -70.01 65.36
N ALA A 104 32.78 -69.45 65.82
CA ALA A 104 32.61 -68.09 66.31
C ALA A 104 33.57 -67.76 67.48
N PRO A 105 33.74 -66.45 67.79
CA PRO A 105 32.86 -65.97 68.86
C PRO A 105 32.38 -64.51 68.74
N VAL A 106 31.27 -64.31 69.45
CA VAL A 106 30.71 -63.08 70.07
C VAL A 106 29.87 -62.12 69.21
N ARG A 107 28.59 -62.17 69.55
CA ARG A 107 27.47 -61.25 69.32
C ARG A 107 27.83 -59.76 69.49
N VAL A 108 27.34 -58.94 68.57
CA VAL A 108 26.78 -57.63 68.91
C VAL A 108 25.44 -57.49 68.17
N LEU A 109 24.40 -57.09 68.90
CA LEU A 109 23.06 -56.84 68.37
C LEU A 109 23.10 -55.83 67.21
N PRO A 110 22.32 -56.00 66.14
CA PRO A 110 22.16 -54.94 65.15
C PRO A 110 21.46 -53.75 65.79
N THR A 111 22.07 -52.58 65.66
CA THR A 111 21.48 -51.30 66.04
C THR A 111 20.17 -51.06 65.25
N PRO A 112 19.15 -50.42 65.85
CA PRO A 112 17.93 -50.07 65.13
C PRO A 112 18.27 -49.15 63.95
N VAL A 113 17.81 -49.51 62.75
CA VAL A 113 17.85 -48.64 61.57
C VAL A 113 17.13 -47.33 61.94
N PRO A 114 17.75 -46.15 61.77
CA PRO A 114 17.08 -44.88 62.06
C PRO A 114 15.87 -44.75 61.12
N GLN A 115 14.67 -44.63 61.69
CA GLN A 115 13.49 -44.29 60.92
C GLN A 115 13.77 -42.95 60.21
N PRO A 116 13.65 -42.87 58.87
CA PRO A 116 13.78 -41.60 58.15
C PRO A 116 12.82 -40.60 58.78
N LYS A 117 13.35 -39.46 59.23
CA LYS A 117 12.61 -38.51 60.05
C LYS A 117 11.44 -37.97 59.23
N LEU A 118 10.21 -38.15 59.71
CA LEU A 118 8.96 -37.61 59.14
C LEU A 118 9.06 -36.13 58.72
N ARG A 119 9.94 -35.36 59.39
CA ARG A 119 10.30 -33.97 59.08
C ARG A 119 10.83 -33.71 57.67
N ASP A 120 11.53 -34.66 57.06
CA ASP A 120 12.07 -34.45 55.70
C ASP A 120 10.99 -34.64 54.63
N GLN A 121 9.99 -35.49 54.88
CA GLN A 121 8.85 -35.71 53.98
C GLN A 121 7.85 -34.53 54.03
N GLU A 122 7.66 -33.94 55.21
CA GLU A 122 6.82 -32.76 55.41
C GLU A 122 7.36 -31.53 54.66
N LYS A 123 8.68 -31.31 54.67
CA LYS A 123 9.32 -30.24 53.88
C LYS A 123 9.18 -30.43 52.37
N ILE A 124 9.26 -31.67 51.88
CA ILE A 124 9.09 -31.96 50.45
C ILE A 124 7.64 -31.71 50.03
N ALA A 125 6.66 -32.07 50.88
CA ALA A 125 5.26 -31.79 50.64
C ALA A 125 4.95 -30.28 50.64
N GLU A 126 5.53 -29.52 51.57
CA GLU A 126 5.36 -28.06 51.65
C GLU A 126 5.94 -27.36 50.41
N VAL A 127 7.15 -27.74 49.97
CA VAL A 127 7.76 -27.20 48.75
C VAL A 127 6.93 -27.54 47.51
N ALA A 128 6.41 -28.77 47.42
CA ALA A 128 5.55 -29.17 46.31
C ALA A 128 4.23 -28.38 46.29
N GLN A 129 3.63 -28.09 47.46
CA GLN A 129 2.44 -27.25 47.57
C GLN A 129 2.71 -25.80 47.18
N GLN A 130 3.83 -25.22 47.63
CA GLN A 130 4.23 -23.86 47.26
C GLN A 130 4.49 -23.73 45.75
N GLN A 131 5.14 -24.72 45.13
CA GLN A 131 5.35 -24.76 43.69
C GLN A 131 4.03 -24.89 42.91
N ALA A 132 3.10 -25.71 43.39
CA ALA A 132 1.78 -25.85 42.77
C ALA A 132 0.97 -24.54 42.87
N GLU A 133 1.00 -23.86 44.01
CA GLU A 133 0.32 -22.57 44.19
C GLU A 133 0.93 -21.46 43.32
N GLN A 134 2.26 -21.41 43.21
CA GLN A 134 2.94 -20.47 42.31
C GLN A 134 2.61 -20.75 40.84
N ALA A 135 2.56 -22.02 40.42
CA ALA A 135 2.18 -22.39 39.06
C ALA A 135 0.72 -22.01 38.76
N GLN A 136 -0.21 -22.18 39.71
CA GLN A 136 -1.60 -21.75 39.54
C GLN A 136 -1.72 -20.23 39.42
N LYS A 137 -1.03 -19.46 40.28
CA LYS A 137 -1.02 -17.99 40.20
C LYS A 137 -0.43 -17.50 38.87
N ALA A 138 0.66 -18.12 38.39
CA ALA A 138 1.25 -17.79 37.10
C ALA A 138 0.30 -18.09 35.92
N GLN A 139 -0.42 -19.21 35.96
CA GLN A 139 -1.43 -19.55 34.95
C GLN A 139 -2.62 -18.57 34.96
N GLU A 140 -3.11 -18.20 36.14
CA GLU A 140 -4.21 -17.24 36.28
C GLU A 140 -3.80 -15.85 35.76
N GLU A 141 -2.57 -15.41 36.05
CA GLU A 141 -2.05 -14.15 35.55
C GLU A 141 -1.88 -14.16 34.03
N GLU A 142 -1.35 -15.23 33.45
CA GLU A 142 -1.25 -15.38 31.98
C GLU A 142 -2.63 -15.35 31.32
N GLN A 143 -3.62 -16.06 31.89
CA GLN A 143 -4.99 -16.03 31.39
C GLN A 143 -5.59 -14.64 31.46
N LYS A 144 -5.38 -13.91 32.56
CA LYS A 144 -5.85 -12.53 32.73
C LYS A 144 -5.19 -11.58 31.71
N GLN A 145 -3.89 -11.73 31.48
CA GLN A 145 -3.15 -10.95 30.47
C GLN A 145 -3.68 -11.24 29.06
N ARG A 146 -3.86 -12.51 28.70
CA ARG A 146 -4.41 -12.92 27.40
C ARG A 146 -5.82 -12.37 27.17
N MET A 147 -6.68 -12.42 28.19
CA MET A 147 -8.02 -11.85 28.11
C MET A 147 -7.99 -10.33 27.95
N ALA A 148 -7.11 -9.63 28.68
CA ALA A 148 -6.94 -8.19 28.57
C ALA A 148 -6.38 -7.76 27.20
N GLU A 149 -5.50 -8.57 26.60
CA GLU A 149 -5.00 -8.31 25.25
C GLU A 149 -6.09 -8.53 24.19
N LEU A 150 -6.85 -9.63 24.29
CA LEU A 150 -7.97 -9.90 23.40
C LEU A 150 -9.06 -8.83 23.46
N THR A 151 -9.34 -8.28 24.64
CA THR A 151 -10.30 -7.17 24.77
C THR A 151 -9.77 -5.90 24.11
N LYS A 152 -8.50 -5.55 24.33
CA LYS A 152 -7.85 -4.39 23.67
C LYS A 152 -7.85 -4.52 22.15
N GLN A 153 -7.53 -5.70 21.62
CA GLN A 153 -7.54 -5.95 20.17
C GLN A 153 -8.96 -5.79 19.59
N LYS A 154 -9.98 -6.34 20.25
CA LYS A 154 -11.38 -6.19 19.81
C LYS A 154 -11.85 -4.73 19.87
N GLU A 155 -11.42 -3.96 20.86
CA GLU A 155 -11.75 -2.54 20.97
C GLU A 155 -11.08 -1.73 19.85
N ALA A 156 -9.79 -1.95 19.60
CA ALA A 156 -9.06 -1.32 18.50
C ALA A 156 -9.70 -1.64 17.13
N GLU A 157 -10.12 -2.89 16.90
CA GLU A 157 -10.82 -3.28 15.68
C GLU A 157 -12.18 -2.58 15.53
N ARG A 158 -12.95 -2.44 16.62
CA ARG A 158 -14.21 -1.69 16.60
C ARG A 158 -13.99 -0.23 16.24
N ILE A 159 -13.02 0.42 16.86
CA ILE A 159 -12.67 1.82 16.60
C ILE A 159 -12.25 2.00 15.15
N LEU A 160 -11.38 1.13 14.63
CA LEU A 160 -10.94 1.17 13.23
C LEU A 160 -12.13 1.01 12.26
N LYS A 161 -13.05 0.09 12.54
CA LYS A 161 -14.24 -0.16 11.73
C LYS A 161 -15.21 1.01 11.77
N GLU A 162 -15.40 1.64 12.93
CA GLU A 162 -16.23 2.85 13.07
C GLU A 162 -15.63 4.02 12.29
N LEU A 163 -14.32 4.24 12.42
CA LEU A 163 -13.60 5.30 11.72
C LEU A 163 -13.64 5.11 10.20
N ALA A 164 -13.53 3.86 9.73
CA ALA A 164 -13.70 3.51 8.32
C ALA A 164 -15.13 3.78 7.81
N LYS A 165 -16.16 3.48 8.61
CA LYS A 165 -17.56 3.78 8.27
C LYS A 165 -17.81 5.28 8.18
N VAL A 166 -17.38 6.06 9.19
CA VAL A 166 -17.53 7.52 9.20
C VAL A 166 -16.83 8.15 7.99
N LYS A 167 -15.62 7.67 7.65
CA LYS A 167 -14.91 8.13 6.45
C LYS A 167 -15.65 7.79 5.16
N ALA A 168 -16.19 6.57 5.04
CA ALA A 168 -16.95 6.15 3.87
C ALA A 168 -18.25 6.96 3.71
N GLU A 169 -18.96 7.23 4.80
CA GLU A 169 -20.17 8.06 4.83
C GLU A 169 -19.86 9.51 4.44
N SER A 170 -18.82 10.11 5.02
CA SER A 170 -18.35 11.45 4.66
C SER A 170 -17.99 11.56 3.17
N GLN A 171 -17.26 10.57 2.63
CA GLN A 171 -16.93 10.52 1.20
C GLN A 171 -18.17 10.33 0.32
N ALA A 172 -19.15 9.53 0.76
CA ALA A 172 -20.41 9.36 0.04
C ALA A 172 -21.23 10.66 0.02
N GLN A 173 -21.29 11.38 1.14
CA GLN A 173 -21.97 12.66 1.25
C GLN A 173 -21.28 13.74 0.40
N GLN A 174 -19.95 13.81 0.43
CA GLN A 174 -19.21 14.74 -0.41
C GLN A 174 -19.44 14.48 -1.90
N ARG A 175 -19.47 13.20 -2.32
CA ARG A 175 -19.80 12.83 -3.70
C ARG A 175 -21.22 13.26 -4.11
N ARG A 176 -22.19 13.13 -3.20
CA ARG A 176 -23.57 13.59 -3.45
C ARG A 176 -23.63 15.11 -3.62
N ILE A 177 -22.99 15.86 -2.73
CA ILE A 177 -22.93 17.34 -2.80
C ILE A 177 -22.25 17.79 -4.10
N ASN A 178 -21.11 17.17 -4.46
CA ASN A 178 -20.41 17.51 -5.70
C ASN A 178 -21.28 17.25 -6.95
N LEU A 179 -22.00 16.12 -6.98
CA LEU A 179 -22.87 15.75 -8.10
C LEU A 179 -24.09 16.68 -8.19
N GLU A 180 -24.67 17.06 -7.05
CA GLU A 180 -25.76 18.04 -6.98
C GLU A 180 -25.29 19.43 -7.44
N THR A 181 -24.10 19.85 -7.01
CA THR A 181 -23.48 21.12 -7.43
C THR A 181 -23.24 21.15 -8.94
N GLN A 182 -22.71 20.06 -9.51
CA GLN A 182 -22.49 19.95 -10.95
C GLN A 182 -23.81 20.03 -11.73
N LYS A 183 -24.86 19.35 -11.26
CA LYS A 183 -26.20 19.45 -11.86
C LYS A 183 -26.74 20.88 -11.78
N ALA A 184 -26.64 21.52 -10.62
CA ALA A 184 -27.10 22.90 -10.44
C ALA A 184 -26.37 23.88 -11.38
N GLN A 185 -25.05 23.71 -11.54
CA GLN A 185 -24.26 24.49 -12.50
C GLN A 185 -24.70 24.24 -13.94
N GLN A 186 -24.92 22.98 -14.33
CA GLN A 186 -25.40 22.65 -15.67
C GLN A 186 -26.77 23.28 -15.97
N LEU A 187 -27.71 23.25 -15.02
CA LEU A 187 -29.00 23.93 -15.20
C LEU A 187 -28.86 25.45 -15.28
N ALA A 188 -27.98 26.05 -14.47
CA ALA A 188 -27.72 27.49 -14.51
C ALA A 188 -27.11 27.93 -15.86
N ASP A 189 -26.18 27.15 -16.40
CA ASP A 189 -25.55 27.42 -17.70
C ASP A 189 -26.55 27.28 -18.86
N LEU A 190 -27.42 26.25 -18.82
CA LEU A 190 -28.51 26.09 -19.78
C LEU A 190 -29.50 27.26 -19.71
N ASN A 191 -29.85 27.72 -18.51
CA ASN A 191 -30.74 28.85 -18.32
C ASN A 191 -30.12 30.16 -18.85
N LYS A 192 -28.82 30.40 -18.61
CA LYS A 192 -28.09 31.55 -19.17
C LYS A 192 -28.02 31.49 -20.71
N ALA A 193 -27.78 30.31 -21.28
CA ALA A 193 -27.79 30.13 -22.73
C ALA A 193 -29.17 30.45 -23.34
N ASN A 194 -30.26 29.96 -22.72
CA ASN A 194 -31.63 30.25 -23.14
C ASN A 194 -32.01 31.74 -22.97
N GLN A 195 -31.56 32.40 -21.90
CA GLN A 195 -31.81 33.83 -21.70
C GLN A 195 -31.05 34.69 -22.72
N ASN A 196 -29.81 34.33 -23.07
CA ASN A 196 -29.06 35.03 -24.11
C ASN A 196 -29.64 34.81 -25.52
N GLN A 197 -30.29 33.67 -25.78
CA GLN A 197 -31.01 33.44 -27.05
C GLN A 197 -32.26 34.33 -27.21
N ASN A 198 -32.84 34.87 -26.13
CA ASN A 198 -34.02 35.73 -26.20
C ASN A 198 -33.68 37.24 -26.35
N VAL A 199 -32.39 37.61 -26.39
CA VAL A 199 -31.94 39.02 -26.51
C VAL A 199 -31.26 39.31 -27.87
N GLN A 200 -31.06 38.32 -28.74
CA GLN A 200 -30.60 38.53 -30.11
C GLN A 200 -31.70 38.27 -31.13
N ASN A 201 -32.57 39.26 -31.32
CA ASN A 201 -33.30 39.42 -32.57
C ASN A 201 -32.35 40.11 -33.57
N VAL A 202 -31.48 39.32 -34.23
CA VAL A 202 -30.61 39.78 -35.32
C VAL A 202 -30.66 38.72 -36.43
N PRO A 203 -31.00 39.07 -37.68
CA PRO A 203 -31.01 38.11 -38.77
C PRO A 203 -29.55 37.88 -39.23
N VAL A 204 -28.89 36.89 -38.63
CA VAL A 204 -27.56 36.45 -39.09
C VAL A 204 -27.71 35.24 -40.00
N ALA A 205 -27.26 35.49 -41.23
CA ALA A 205 -27.13 34.60 -42.36
C ALA A 205 -26.83 33.13 -42.01
N LYS A 206 -27.64 32.24 -42.59
CA LYS A 206 -27.27 30.85 -42.88
C LYS A 206 -26.12 30.84 -43.90
N GLN A 207 -24.91 31.15 -43.46
CA GLN A 207 -23.70 30.68 -44.15
C GLN A 207 -23.24 29.45 -43.41
N ALA A 208 -23.89 28.33 -43.75
CA ALA A 208 -23.36 27.02 -43.46
C ALA A 208 -21.94 26.97 -44.03
N MET A 209 -20.94 26.85 -43.15
CA MET A 209 -19.62 26.39 -43.51
C MET A 209 -19.77 24.99 -44.10
N THR A 210 -20.01 24.96 -45.40
CA THR A 210 -19.79 23.82 -46.29
C THR A 210 -18.37 23.93 -46.81
N GLY A 211 -17.41 24.01 -45.89
CA GLY A 211 -16.01 23.71 -46.17
C GLY A 211 -15.89 22.20 -46.05
N GLN A 212 -15.83 21.52 -47.20
CA GLN A 212 -15.67 20.08 -47.39
C GLN A 212 -15.27 19.32 -46.11
N ALA A 213 -16.28 18.73 -45.47
CA ALA A 213 -16.09 17.58 -44.64
C ALA A 213 -15.51 16.47 -45.53
N GLY A 214 -14.18 16.37 -45.56
CA GLY A 214 -13.56 15.04 -45.53
C GLY A 214 -14.32 14.24 -44.48
N THR A 215 -14.74 13.04 -44.85
CA THR A 215 -15.77 12.24 -44.19
C THR A 215 -15.73 12.45 -42.67
N SER A 216 -16.87 12.73 -42.01
CA SER A 216 -16.87 13.28 -40.63
C SER A 216 -16.09 12.48 -39.57
N ASN A 217 -15.69 11.25 -39.89
CA ASN A 217 -14.76 10.43 -39.13
C ASN A 217 -13.30 10.95 -39.23
N ASP A 218 -12.81 11.35 -40.40
CA ASP A 218 -11.42 11.80 -40.59
C ASP A 218 -11.12 13.07 -39.76
N ALA A 219 -12.09 13.98 -39.69
CA ALA A 219 -12.00 15.18 -38.86
C ALA A 219 -11.93 14.85 -37.36
N TYR A 220 -12.68 13.84 -36.92
CA TYR A 220 -12.66 13.38 -35.53
C TYR A 220 -11.32 12.72 -35.18
N ILE A 221 -10.82 11.84 -36.05
CA ILE A 221 -9.52 11.18 -35.90
C ILE A 221 -8.38 12.21 -35.87
N ALA A 222 -8.42 13.23 -36.73
CA ALA A 222 -7.44 14.31 -36.72
C ALA A 222 -7.50 15.14 -35.43
N ALA A 223 -8.70 15.45 -34.93
CA ALA A 223 -8.86 16.15 -33.66
C ALA A 223 -8.29 15.33 -32.48
N LEU A 224 -8.55 14.02 -32.46
CA LEU A 224 -8.03 13.09 -31.47
C LEU A 224 -6.49 13.00 -31.54
N GLN A 225 -5.94 12.86 -32.74
CA GLN A 225 -4.50 12.85 -33.00
C GLN A 225 -3.84 14.13 -32.48
N ASN A 226 -4.41 15.29 -32.77
CA ASN A 226 -3.90 16.58 -32.28
C ASN A 226 -3.94 16.67 -30.75
N ALA A 227 -5.08 16.34 -30.13
CA ALA A 227 -5.23 16.38 -28.67
C ALA A 227 -4.25 15.45 -27.95
N ILE A 228 -3.99 14.26 -28.49
CA ILE A 228 -3.03 13.30 -27.93
C ILE A 228 -1.61 13.79 -28.13
N THR A 229 -1.26 14.23 -29.34
CA THR A 229 0.09 14.71 -29.66
C THR A 229 0.50 15.91 -28.79
N GLN A 230 -0.41 16.85 -28.54
CA GLN A 230 -0.14 18.03 -27.70
C GLN A 230 0.17 17.69 -26.24
N ASN A 231 -0.37 16.59 -25.72
CA ASN A 231 -0.17 16.15 -24.34
C ASN A 231 0.84 14.99 -24.23
N TRP A 232 1.47 14.63 -25.35
CA TRP A 232 2.40 13.52 -25.41
C TRP A 232 3.81 13.96 -25.07
N LEU A 233 4.33 13.43 -23.96
CA LEU A 233 5.74 13.54 -23.62
C LEU A 233 6.54 12.53 -24.46
N ARG A 234 6.84 12.91 -25.70
CA ARG A 234 7.55 12.08 -26.67
C ARG A 234 8.99 11.77 -26.18
N PRO A 235 9.36 10.48 -26.04
CA PRO A 235 10.75 10.06 -25.89
C PRO A 235 11.57 10.29 -27.18
N ASP A 236 12.86 10.61 -27.04
CA ASP A 236 13.75 11.02 -28.16
C ASP A 236 13.97 9.94 -29.23
N ASN A 237 13.63 8.68 -28.96
CA ASN A 237 13.98 7.52 -29.78
C ASN A 237 12.80 6.90 -30.56
N ILE A 238 11.73 7.66 -30.85
CA ILE A 238 10.56 7.13 -31.57
C ILE A 238 10.62 7.47 -33.07
N PRO A 239 10.54 6.46 -33.97
CA PRO A 239 10.50 6.68 -35.41
C PRO A 239 9.20 7.40 -35.83
N VAL A 240 9.33 8.39 -36.70
CA VAL A 240 8.19 9.07 -37.33
C VAL A 240 7.48 8.15 -38.33
N GLY A 241 6.19 8.35 -38.53
CA GLY A 241 5.40 7.60 -39.52
C GLY A 241 5.01 6.17 -39.10
N VAL A 242 5.36 5.73 -37.89
CA VAL A 242 4.91 4.44 -37.35
C VAL A 242 3.53 4.57 -36.70
N VAL A 243 2.66 3.60 -36.99
CA VAL A 243 1.29 3.51 -36.46
C VAL A 243 1.30 2.64 -35.20
N CYS A 244 0.70 3.15 -34.12
CA CYS A 244 0.50 2.43 -32.87
C CYS A 244 -1.01 2.37 -32.57
N PRO A 245 -1.65 1.20 -32.66
CA PRO A 245 -3.08 1.06 -32.34
C PRO A 245 -3.30 1.06 -30.83
N VAL A 246 -4.22 1.91 -30.37
CA VAL A 246 -4.57 2.11 -28.96
C VAL A 246 -6.06 1.92 -28.78
N GLU A 247 -6.45 1.05 -27.86
CA GLU A 247 -7.83 0.89 -27.40
C GLU A 247 -8.13 1.95 -26.35
N ILE A 248 -9.16 2.76 -26.60
CA ILE A 248 -9.56 3.88 -25.74
C ILE A 248 -11.02 3.69 -25.33
N VAL A 249 -11.25 3.66 -24.02
CA VAL A 249 -12.60 3.64 -23.45
C VAL A 249 -12.92 5.00 -22.89
N GLN A 250 -13.98 5.64 -23.39
CA GLN A 250 -14.41 6.98 -23.02
C GLN A 250 -15.92 7.06 -22.76
N ILE A 251 -16.35 8.08 -22.01
CA ILE A 251 -17.78 8.38 -21.78
C ILE A 251 -18.23 9.63 -22.54
N PRO A 252 -19.56 9.81 -22.74
CA PRO A 252 -20.08 11.04 -23.32
C PRO A 252 -19.52 12.27 -22.60
N GLY A 253 -19.03 13.24 -23.38
CA GLY A 253 -18.24 14.36 -22.87
C GLY A 253 -16.71 14.19 -23.03
N GLY A 254 -16.25 13.05 -23.54
CA GLY A 254 -14.84 12.82 -23.92
C GLY A 254 -13.92 12.37 -22.78
N GLN A 255 -14.44 12.15 -21.57
CA GLN A 255 -13.59 11.69 -20.46
C GLN A 255 -13.10 10.26 -20.72
N VAL A 256 -11.77 10.06 -20.63
CA VAL A 256 -11.13 8.76 -20.82
C VAL A 256 -11.18 7.96 -19.51
N ILE A 257 -11.68 6.73 -19.58
CA ILE A 257 -11.71 5.75 -18.48
C ILE A 257 -10.52 4.80 -18.59
N SER A 258 -10.18 4.36 -19.80
CA SER A 258 -9.08 3.43 -20.05
C SER A 258 -8.37 3.78 -21.35
N ALA A 259 -7.06 3.52 -21.38
CA ALA A 259 -6.23 3.62 -22.57
C ALA A 259 -5.20 2.49 -22.51
N THR A 260 -5.29 1.57 -23.48
CA THR A 260 -4.46 0.37 -23.55
C THR A 260 -3.83 0.27 -24.93
N VAL A 261 -2.50 0.16 -25.00
CA VAL A 261 -1.83 -0.04 -26.28
C VAL A 261 -1.89 -1.51 -26.71
N LEU A 262 -2.43 -1.75 -27.91
CA LEU A 262 -2.57 -3.10 -28.43
C LEU A 262 -1.20 -3.75 -28.73
N PRO A 263 -1.09 -5.09 -28.68
CA PRO A 263 0.18 -5.80 -28.92
C PRO A 263 0.76 -5.59 -30.33
N SER A 264 -0.05 -5.17 -31.29
CA SER A 264 0.37 -4.85 -32.66
C SER A 264 1.13 -3.52 -32.80
N CYS A 265 1.28 -2.75 -31.71
CA CYS A 265 2.07 -1.52 -31.71
C CYS A 265 3.58 -1.82 -31.76
N PRO A 266 4.34 -1.27 -32.74
CA PRO A 266 5.78 -1.55 -32.90
C PRO A 266 6.69 -0.84 -31.87
N PHE A 267 6.13 -0.16 -30.88
CA PHE A 267 6.88 0.64 -29.92
C PHE A 267 7.47 -0.21 -28.81
N SER A 268 8.60 0.25 -28.25
CA SER A 268 9.15 -0.31 -27.02
C SER A 268 8.19 -0.08 -25.85
N ASP A 269 8.29 -0.88 -24.78
CA ASP A 269 7.34 -0.77 -23.65
C ASP A 269 7.33 0.61 -23.00
N VAL A 270 8.48 1.28 -22.94
CA VAL A 270 8.59 2.67 -22.45
C VAL A 270 7.79 3.63 -23.34
N ALA A 271 7.90 3.48 -24.66
CA ALA A 271 7.17 4.28 -25.63
C ALA A 271 5.66 3.97 -25.61
N ARG A 272 5.27 2.70 -25.45
CA ARG A 272 3.86 2.29 -25.28
C ARG A 272 3.24 2.94 -24.06
N HIS A 273 3.89 2.87 -22.89
CA HIS A 273 3.42 3.54 -21.68
C HIS A 273 3.37 5.06 -21.82
N SER A 274 4.30 5.66 -22.57
CA SER A 274 4.24 7.10 -22.87
C SER A 274 2.99 7.47 -23.68
N VAL A 275 2.61 6.66 -24.67
CA VAL A 275 1.37 6.86 -25.44
C VAL A 275 0.13 6.68 -24.57
N GLU A 276 0.06 5.62 -23.75
CA GLU A 276 -1.05 5.43 -22.80
C GLU A 276 -1.21 6.61 -21.85
N ALA A 277 -0.10 7.12 -21.33
CA ALA A 277 -0.09 8.30 -20.48
C ALA A 277 -0.54 9.55 -21.23
N ALA A 278 -0.17 9.71 -22.50
CA ALA A 278 -0.62 10.82 -23.34
C ALA A 278 -2.14 10.81 -23.51
N VAL A 279 -2.72 9.67 -23.86
CA VAL A 279 -4.18 9.54 -24.03
C VAL A 279 -4.93 9.88 -22.74
N ARG A 280 -4.44 9.38 -21.58
CA ARG A 280 -5.03 9.73 -20.28
C ARG A 280 -4.91 11.22 -19.95
N ARG A 281 -3.77 11.86 -20.27
CA ARG A 281 -3.56 13.31 -20.06
C ARG A 281 -4.42 14.16 -20.98
N SER A 282 -4.73 13.69 -22.18
CA SER A 282 -5.61 14.35 -23.13
C SER A 282 -7.08 14.31 -22.73
N SER A 283 -7.43 13.72 -21.59
CA SER A 283 -8.80 13.70 -21.10
C SER A 283 -9.22 15.10 -20.59
N PRO A 284 -10.37 15.65 -21.03
CA PRO A 284 -11.33 15.05 -21.95
C PRO A 284 -10.93 15.18 -23.43
N LEU A 285 -11.10 14.10 -24.18
CA LEU A 285 -10.94 14.06 -25.63
C LEU A 285 -11.98 14.95 -26.33
N PRO A 286 -11.70 15.43 -27.55
CA PRO A 286 -12.64 16.24 -28.31
C PRO A 286 -14.00 15.54 -28.46
N TYR A 287 -15.07 16.17 -27.97
CA TYR A 287 -16.42 15.62 -28.04
C TYR A 287 -17.41 16.59 -28.70
N LYS A 288 -17.28 17.89 -28.41
CA LYS A 288 -18.15 18.94 -28.97
C LYS A 288 -17.98 19.01 -30.50
N GLY A 289 -19.07 18.88 -31.23
CA GLY A 289 -19.08 18.85 -32.71
C GLY A 289 -18.80 17.47 -33.32
N PHE A 290 -18.49 16.46 -32.50
CA PHE A 290 -18.23 15.07 -32.91
C PHE A 290 -19.18 14.07 -32.22
N GLU A 291 -20.29 14.55 -31.67
CA GLU A 291 -21.22 13.73 -30.87
C GLU A 291 -21.82 12.58 -31.69
N LYS A 292 -21.91 12.73 -33.01
CA LYS A 292 -22.41 11.68 -33.92
C LYS A 292 -21.38 10.59 -34.22
N GLN A 293 -20.10 10.88 -34.03
CA GLN A 293 -18.96 9.98 -34.25
C GLN A 293 -18.46 9.36 -32.94
N PHE A 294 -19.03 9.79 -31.81
CA PHE A 294 -18.69 9.25 -30.51
C PHE A 294 -19.00 7.76 -30.44
N SER A 295 -17.97 6.99 -30.08
CA SER A 295 -18.10 5.63 -29.58
C SER A 295 -17.43 5.53 -28.22
N ARG A 296 -18.02 4.72 -27.34
CA ARG A 296 -17.48 4.44 -26.00
C ARG A 296 -16.16 3.68 -26.08
N ASP A 297 -16.05 2.77 -27.03
CA ASP A 297 -14.87 1.95 -27.25
C ASP A 297 -14.38 2.23 -28.67
N ILE A 298 -13.13 2.71 -28.79
CA ILE A 298 -12.51 3.03 -30.07
C ILE A 298 -11.10 2.45 -30.12
N ILE A 299 -10.77 1.89 -31.29
CA ILE A 299 -9.39 1.57 -31.64
C ILE A 299 -8.86 2.74 -32.46
N PHE A 300 -7.96 3.51 -31.85
CA PHE A 300 -7.36 4.67 -32.45
C PHE A 300 -5.92 4.37 -32.90
N ASN A 301 -5.64 4.61 -34.17
CA ASN A 301 -4.33 4.41 -34.77
C ASN A 301 -3.49 5.68 -34.59
N PHE A 302 -2.73 5.75 -33.49
CA PHE A 302 -1.88 6.89 -33.20
C PHE A 302 -0.65 6.89 -34.12
N THR A 303 -0.44 8.00 -34.83
CA THR A 303 0.71 8.16 -35.73
C THR A 303 1.62 9.28 -35.30
N VAL A 304 2.92 9.02 -35.33
CA VAL A 304 3.96 9.99 -34.95
C VAL A 304 4.20 10.91 -36.14
N THR A 305 3.59 12.09 -36.14
CA THR A 305 3.90 13.14 -37.11
C THR A 305 5.24 13.77 -36.75
N SER A 306 6.05 14.13 -37.75
CA SER A 306 7.23 14.96 -37.49
C SER A 306 6.73 16.29 -36.95
N SER A 307 7.06 16.63 -35.71
CA SER A 307 6.74 17.94 -35.15
C SER A 307 7.45 18.99 -36.01
N GLN A 308 6.73 20.03 -36.41
CA GLN A 308 7.35 21.30 -36.82
C GLN A 308 7.99 21.97 -35.61
#